data_AF-A0A973IKQ1-F1
#
_entry.id   AF-A0A973IKQ1-F1
#
_cell.length_a   1.000
_cell.length_b   1.000
_cell.length_c   1.000
_cell.angle_alpha   90.00
_cell.angle_beta   90.00
_cell.angle_gamma   90.00
#
_symmetry.space_group_name_H-M   'P 1'
#
loop_
_entity.id
_entity.type
_entity.pdbx_description
1 polymer ?
#
loop_
_entity_poly.entity_id
_entity_poly.type
_entity_poly.pdbx_seq_one_letter_code
_entity_poly.pdbx_strand_id
1 'polypeptide(L)'
;MAFRRILMASGLVVAMAGCASNTFAPNYQSNNTDVLRIGGERPDAAAPAVGDLGSFCVQTTQQWNDQGRTPDGQRLWVKSTLRQAVACR
;
A
#
# COMPACT_ATOMS: atom_id res chain seq x y z
N MET A 1 33.46 44.70 -9.67
CA MET A 1 33.55 43.29 -10.15
C MET A 1 33.03 42.24 -9.14
N ALA A 2 33.11 42.49 -7.83
CA ALA A 2 32.65 41.53 -6.81
C ALA A 2 31.13 41.21 -6.88
N PHE A 3 30.29 42.22 -7.13
CA PHE A 3 28.83 42.08 -7.16
C PHE A 3 28.33 41.11 -8.26
N ARG A 4 28.98 41.11 -9.43
CA ARG A 4 28.66 40.23 -10.56
C ARG A 4 29.05 38.77 -10.28
N ARG A 5 30.10 38.56 -9.49
CA ARG A 5 30.55 37.22 -9.04
C ARG A 5 29.61 36.65 -7.98
N ILE A 6 29.12 37.50 -7.07
CA ILE A 6 28.15 37.12 -6.04
C ILE A 6 26.83 36.70 -6.68
N LEU A 7 26.32 37.47 -7.66
CA LEU A 7 25.10 37.15 -8.40
C LEU A 7 25.18 35.82 -9.19
N MET A 8 26.33 35.52 -9.81
CA MET A 8 26.51 34.23 -10.47
C MET A 8 26.58 33.07 -9.47
N ALA A 9 27.25 33.28 -8.33
CA ALA A 9 27.34 32.26 -7.29
C ALA A 9 25.98 31.94 -6.67
N SER A 10 25.16 32.95 -6.39
CA SER A 10 23.80 32.74 -5.85
C SER A 10 22.85 32.12 -6.87
N GLY A 11 22.96 32.45 -8.17
CA GLY A 11 22.20 31.77 -9.23
C GLY A 11 22.53 30.28 -9.33
N LEU A 12 23.80 29.91 -9.18
CA LEU A 12 24.25 28.51 -9.20
C LEU A 12 23.72 27.71 -8.01
N VAL A 13 23.70 28.31 -6.81
CA VAL A 13 23.16 27.68 -5.59
C VAL A 13 21.65 27.40 -5.71
N VAL A 14 20.90 28.35 -6.29
CA VAL A 14 19.45 28.16 -6.52
C VAL A 14 19.19 27.05 -7.54
N ALA A 15 19.99 26.97 -8.61
CA ALA A 15 19.87 25.90 -9.61
C ALA A 15 20.17 24.50 -9.03
N MET A 16 21.16 24.38 -8.15
CA MET A 16 21.49 23.11 -7.49
C MET A 16 20.45 22.69 -6.43
N ALA A 17 19.80 23.64 -5.76
CA ALA A 17 18.73 23.35 -4.80
C ALA A 17 17.47 22.75 -5.46
N GLY A 18 17.25 23.00 -6.75
CA GLY A 18 16.12 22.43 -7.52
C GLY A 18 16.21 20.92 -7.74
N CYS A 19 17.41 20.33 -7.70
CA CYS A 19 17.60 18.89 -7.90
C CYS A 19 17.40 18.06 -6.62
N ALA A 20 17.48 18.69 -5.44
CA ALA A 20 17.31 18.02 -4.14
C ALA A 20 15.86 18.09 -3.61
N SER A 21 14.99 18.89 -4.22
CA SER A 21 13.70 19.30 -3.64
C SER A 21 12.48 18.49 -4.11
N ASN A 22 12.66 17.53 -5.01
CA ASN A 22 11.54 16.69 -5.46
C ASN A 22 11.64 15.30 -4.84
N THR A 23 11.41 15.21 -3.53
CA THR A 23 10.93 13.97 -2.94
C THR A 23 9.55 13.71 -3.53
N PHE A 24 9.49 13.00 -4.65
CA PHE A 24 8.26 12.41 -5.14
C PHE A 24 7.71 11.55 -4.00
N ALA A 25 6.64 12.02 -3.36
CA ALA A 25 5.85 11.26 -2.41
C ALA A 25 4.62 10.72 -3.17
N PRO A 26 4.77 9.61 -3.93
CA PRO A 26 3.66 9.02 -4.65
C PRO A 26 2.54 8.68 -3.66
N ASN A 27 1.33 9.12 -3.99
CA ASN A 27 0.14 8.74 -3.25
C ASN A 27 -0.28 7.32 -3.67
N TYR A 28 0.20 6.32 -2.93
CA TYR A 28 -0.19 4.93 -3.15
C TYR A 28 -1.63 4.71 -2.68
N GLN A 29 -2.55 4.65 -3.64
CA GLN A 29 -3.94 4.28 -3.36
C GLN A 29 -4.24 2.91 -3.97
N SER A 30 -4.97 2.09 -3.21
CA SER A 30 -5.56 0.86 -3.74
C SER A 30 -6.90 1.20 -4.39
N ASN A 31 -7.09 0.76 -5.63
CA ASN A 31 -8.39 0.82 -6.30
C ASN A 31 -9.42 -0.12 -5.64
N ASN A 32 -8.96 -1.13 -4.89
CA ASN A 32 -9.83 -2.06 -4.18
C ASN A 32 -9.29 -2.31 -2.76
N THR A 33 -9.81 -1.54 -1.80
CA THR A 33 -9.43 -1.62 -0.38
C THR A 33 -9.92 -2.89 0.31
N ASP A 34 -10.78 -3.68 -0.34
CA ASP A 34 -11.26 -4.95 0.19
C ASP A 34 -10.25 -6.09 -0.02
N VAL A 35 -9.31 -5.92 -0.95
CA VAL A 35 -8.28 -6.93 -1.29
C VAL A 35 -6.87 -6.44 -0.96
N LEU A 36 -6.58 -5.15 -1.16
CA LEU A 36 -5.28 -4.55 -0.90
C LEU A 36 -5.43 -3.29 -0.04
N ARG A 37 -4.73 -3.25 1.09
CA ARG A 37 -4.55 -2.03 1.89
C ARG A 37 -3.09 -1.63 1.95
N ILE A 38 -2.86 -0.32 1.91
CA ILE A 38 -1.55 0.30 1.94
C ILE A 38 -1.48 1.19 3.19
N GLY A 39 -0.43 1.02 3.98
CA GLY A 39 -0.21 1.70 5.25
C GLY A 39 -1.05 1.16 6.42
N GLY A 40 -0.85 1.78 7.58
CA GLY A 40 -1.59 1.50 8.80
C GLY A 40 -1.35 0.12 9.43
N GLU A 41 -2.18 -0.19 10.42
CA GLU A 41 -2.20 -1.48 11.10
C GLU A 41 -2.83 -2.58 10.25
N ARG A 42 -2.55 -3.84 10.62
CA ARG A 42 -3.17 -5.00 9.98
C ARG A 42 -4.69 -4.89 10.09
N PRO A 43 -5.45 -5.00 8.99
CA PRO A 43 -6.91 -5.01 9.08
C PRO A 43 -7.41 -6.29 9.74
N ASP A 44 -8.57 -6.20 10.40
CA ASP A 44 -9.19 -7.36 11.03
C ASP A 44 -9.61 -8.41 10.00
N ALA A 45 -9.40 -9.68 10.36
CA ALA A 45 -9.90 -10.81 9.59
C ALA A 45 -11.37 -11.03 9.90
N ALA A 46 -12.18 -11.25 8.86
CA ALA A 46 -13.56 -11.66 9.04
C ALA A 46 -13.62 -13.08 9.63
N ALA A 47 -14.62 -13.34 10.46
CA ALA A 47 -14.90 -14.69 10.94
C ALA A 47 -15.17 -15.64 9.75
N PRO A 48 -14.79 -16.92 9.86
CA PRO A 48 -15.13 -17.90 8.84
C PRO A 48 -16.64 -17.96 8.61
N ALA A 49 -17.05 -17.92 7.35
CA ALA A 49 -18.46 -17.99 6.95
C ALA A 49 -18.71 -19.25 6.14
N VAL A 50 -19.79 -19.97 6.46
CA VAL A 50 -20.24 -21.14 5.68
C VAL A 50 -21.40 -20.73 4.80
N GLY A 51 -21.28 -20.97 3.49
CA GLY A 51 -22.34 -20.72 2.51
C GLY A 51 -22.76 -22.02 1.81
N ASP A 52 -24.06 -22.19 1.61
CA ASP A 52 -24.63 -23.32 0.88
C ASP A 52 -24.50 -23.13 -0.64
N LEU A 53 -23.99 -24.13 -1.35
CA LEU A 53 -23.90 -24.18 -2.82
C LEU A 53 -24.82 -25.24 -3.44
N GLY A 54 -25.81 -25.73 -2.69
CA GLY A 54 -26.87 -26.64 -3.12
C GLY A 54 -26.56 -28.11 -2.82
N SER A 55 -25.37 -28.60 -3.17
CA SER A 55 -24.98 -30.01 -2.93
C SER A 55 -23.95 -30.17 -1.81
N PHE A 56 -23.22 -29.11 -1.50
CA PHE A 56 -22.26 -29.04 -0.40
C PHE A 56 -22.15 -27.60 0.07
N CYS A 57 -21.62 -27.42 1.28
CA CYS A 57 -21.37 -26.11 1.83
C CYS A 57 -19.89 -25.74 1.63
N VAL A 58 -19.60 -24.44 1.54
CA VAL A 58 -18.23 -23.93 1.46
C VAL A 58 -17.97 -23.03 2.65
N GLN A 59 -16.96 -23.38 3.44
CA GLN A 59 -16.39 -22.50 4.43
C GLN A 59 -15.39 -21.56 3.75
N THR A 60 -15.61 -20.26 3.90
CA THR A 60 -14.72 -19.20 3.43
C THR A 60 -14.03 -18.58 4.63
N THR A 61 -12.71 -18.64 4.65
CA THR A 61 -11.86 -17.99 5.66
C THR A 61 -11.07 -16.87 4.99
N GLN A 62 -11.04 -15.69 5.61
CA GLN A 62 -10.31 -14.54 5.10
C GLN A 62 -9.15 -14.21 6.04
N GLN A 63 -8.00 -13.86 5.48
CA GLN A 63 -6.82 -13.48 6.25
C GLN A 63 -6.10 -12.32 5.57
N TRP A 64 -5.61 -11.37 6.37
CA TRP A 64 -4.73 -10.30 5.92
C TRP A 64 -3.27 -10.68 6.15
N ASN A 65 -2.49 -10.64 5.08
CA ASN A 65 -1.08 -11.02 5.07
C ASN A 65 -0.21 -9.80 4.81
N ASP A 66 0.94 -9.73 5.50
CA ASP A 66 1.99 -8.74 5.22
C ASP A 66 2.67 -9.12 3.89
N GLN A 67 2.78 -8.17 2.97
CA GLN A 67 3.43 -8.32 1.66
C GLN A 67 4.64 -7.39 1.51
N GLY A 68 5.15 -6.85 2.62
CA GLY A 68 6.29 -5.95 2.63
C GLY A 68 5.87 -4.49 2.67
N ARG A 69 6.62 -3.65 1.95
CA ARG A 69 6.48 -2.19 2.02
C ARG A 69 6.57 -1.53 0.65
N THR A 70 5.90 -0.39 0.50
CA THR A 70 6.11 0.52 -0.62
C THR A 70 7.52 1.15 -0.56
N PRO A 71 8.02 1.75 -1.65
CA PRO A 71 9.32 2.44 -1.66
C PRO A 71 9.47 3.57 -0.62
N ASP A 72 8.37 4.22 -0.24
CA ASP A 72 8.32 5.24 0.83
C ASP A 72 8.07 4.63 2.24
N GLY A 73 8.03 3.30 2.34
CA GLY A 73 8.08 2.56 3.61
C GLY A 73 6.72 2.17 4.22
N GLN A 74 5.60 2.43 3.53
CA GLN A 74 4.25 2.07 3.98
C GLN A 74 4.03 0.55 3.86
N ARG A 75 3.39 -0.07 4.86
CA ARG A 75 3.12 -1.52 4.84
C ARG A 75 2.10 -1.91 3.77
N LEU A 76 2.27 -3.08 3.19
CA LEU A 76 1.33 -3.66 2.23
C LEU A 76 0.60 -4.84 2.86
N TRP A 77 -0.73 -4.73 2.91
CA TRP A 77 -1.61 -5.76 3.43
C TRP A 77 -2.45 -6.33 2.29
N VAL A 78 -2.37 -7.63 2.07
CA VAL A 78 -3.18 -8.31 1.06
C VAL A 78 -4.09 -9.33 1.71
N LYS A 79 -5.36 -9.30 1.29
CA LYS A 79 -6.37 -10.24 1.74
C LYS A 79 -6.31 -11.51 0.92
N SER A 80 -6.02 -12.62 1.57
CA SER A 80 -6.14 -13.95 1.00
C SER A 80 -7.47 -14.56 1.44
N THR A 81 -8.11 -15.28 0.52
CA THR A 81 -9.36 -16.00 0.79
C THR A 81 -9.13 -17.48 0.56
N LEU A 82 -9.32 -18.28 1.59
CA LEU A 82 -9.32 -19.74 1.51
C LEU A 82 -10.76 -20.24 1.44
N ARG A 83 -11.03 -21.18 0.54
CA ARG A 83 -12.33 -21.83 0.40
C ARG A 83 -12.15 -23.34 0.55
N GLN A 84 -12.95 -23.94 1.41
CA GLN A 84 -12.95 -25.37 1.66
C GLN A 84 -14.37 -25.92 1.58
N ALA A 85 -14.56 -27.02 0.83
CA ALA A 85 -15.80 -27.75 0.83
C ALA A 85 -16.00 -28.46 2.18
N VAL A 86 -17.18 -28.33 2.76
CA VAL A 86 -17.57 -28.88 4.05
C VAL A 86 -18.98 -29.48 3.95
N ALA A 87 -19.30 -30.41 4.85
CA ALA A 87 -20.68 -30.86 5.01
C ALA A 87 -21.54 -29.69 5.52
N CYS A 88 -22.75 -29.59 4.99
CA CYS A 88 -23.74 -28.66 5.54
C CYS A 88 -24.16 -29.12 6.94
N ARG A 89 -24.32 -28.16 7.86
CA ARG A 89 -24.86 -28.41 9.19
C ARG A 89 -26.37 -28.23 9.20
#